data_AF-G2YU75-F1
#
_entry.id   AF-G2YU75-F1
#
_cell.length_a   1.000
_cell.length_b   1.000
_cell.length_c   1.000
_cell.angle_alpha   90.00
_cell.angle_beta   90.00
_cell.angle_gamma   90.00
#
_symmetry.space_group_name_H-M   'P 1'
#
loop_
_entity.id
_entity.type
_entity.pdbx_description
1 polymer ?
#
loop_
_entity_poly.entity_id
_entity_poly.type
_entity_poly.pdbx_seq_one_letter_code
_entity_poly.pdbx_strand_id
1 'polypeptide(L)'
;MSVHAGEEMFGRHGDIKPENILYFSEGPEAKNPRGVLKLADFGLGRFHGRDSKSGIRPSGIRSSPTYEPPECKLRRPVSRAYDIWSCGCVWLEFITWLLKGSAGIDDFADWRSNNAGPNEIDDDNFFTIPRESNSSSEATIRAGVIRWVEQLLQHERCSRLICDLLKLIMKDLLLIDADARVKASEFHQEMKHYHQKARENSNYMLKSAPLSPEDSNTMLLKILRHEQSGSQIIPIDPVRVDFSVSRNRDLSLKPKKNVTWPSDLANG
;
A
#
# COMPACT_ATOMS: atom_id res chain seq x y z
N MET A 1 -15.02 23.45 -17.73
CA MET A 1 -13.77 23.89 -18.39
C MET A 1 -13.52 22.93 -19.54
N SER A 2 -13.29 23.44 -20.74
CA SER A 2 -12.97 22.63 -21.93
C SER A 2 -11.46 22.59 -22.09
N VAL A 3 -10.91 21.40 -22.30
CA VAL A 3 -9.46 21.16 -22.45
C VAL A 3 -9.13 21.28 -23.93
N HIS A 4 -8.18 22.14 -24.30
CA HIS A 4 -7.75 22.33 -25.68
C HIS A 4 -6.86 21.17 -26.14
N ALA A 5 -6.99 20.77 -27.42
CA ALA A 5 -6.18 19.74 -28.04
C ALA A 5 -4.70 20.19 -28.11
N GLY A 6 -3.82 19.51 -27.38
CA GLY A 6 -2.39 19.83 -27.29
C GLY A 6 -1.83 19.84 -25.87
N GLU A 7 -2.68 19.86 -24.85
CA GLU A 7 -2.28 19.49 -23.49
C GLU A 7 -2.24 17.96 -23.41
N GLU A 8 -1.08 17.36 -23.73
CA GLU A 8 -0.81 15.98 -23.31
C GLU A 8 -1.17 15.86 -21.82
N MET A 9 -1.96 14.83 -21.47
CA MET A 9 -2.50 14.61 -20.13
C MET A 9 -1.38 14.31 -19.11
N PHE A 10 -0.65 15.32 -18.69
CA PHE A 10 0.44 15.23 -17.70
C PHE A 10 -0.07 15.37 -16.26
N GLY A 11 -1.25 14.81 -15.97
CA GLY A 11 -1.85 14.83 -14.65
C GLY A 11 -1.28 13.75 -13.73
N ARG A 12 -1.28 14.03 -12.42
CA ARG A 12 -1.33 13.02 -11.36
C ARG A 12 -2.73 13.03 -10.75
N HIS A 13 -3.22 11.90 -10.31
CA HIS A 13 -4.48 11.78 -9.57
C HIS A 13 -4.36 12.44 -8.20
N GLY A 14 -3.30 12.08 -7.44
CA GLY A 14 -2.95 12.67 -6.16
C GLY A 14 -3.80 12.24 -4.97
N ASP A 15 -4.68 11.27 -5.13
CA ASP A 15 -5.59 10.77 -4.09
C ASP A 15 -6.04 9.32 -4.42
N ILE A 16 -5.11 8.47 -4.85
CA ILE A 16 -5.43 7.06 -5.08
C ILE A 16 -5.56 6.37 -3.72
N LYS A 17 -6.74 5.83 -3.46
CA LYS A 17 -7.10 5.12 -2.23
C LYS A 17 -8.34 4.24 -2.49
N PRO A 18 -8.62 3.25 -1.63
CA PRO A 18 -9.75 2.33 -1.84
C PRO A 18 -11.09 3.05 -2.01
N GLU A 19 -11.34 4.15 -1.28
CA GLU A 19 -12.57 4.93 -1.35
C GLU A 19 -12.81 5.55 -2.73
N ASN A 20 -11.73 5.79 -3.48
CA ASN A 20 -11.76 6.38 -4.82
C ASN A 20 -11.70 5.31 -5.93
N ILE A 21 -11.82 4.02 -5.59
CA ILE A 21 -11.92 2.91 -6.54
C ILE A 21 -13.34 2.35 -6.48
N LEU A 22 -14.17 2.78 -7.42
CA LEU A 22 -15.58 2.43 -7.47
C LEU A 22 -15.81 1.13 -8.24
N TYR A 23 -16.71 0.28 -7.73
CA TYR A 23 -17.10 -0.99 -8.35
C TYR A 23 -18.47 -0.89 -9.02
N PHE A 24 -18.51 -1.23 -10.31
CA PHE A 24 -19.73 -1.25 -11.12
C PHE A 24 -20.03 -2.68 -11.56
N SER A 25 -21.02 -3.33 -10.93
CA SER A 25 -21.49 -4.68 -11.29
C SER A 25 -22.56 -4.67 -12.38
N GLU A 26 -23.29 -3.57 -12.55
CA GLU A 26 -24.41 -3.43 -13.48
C GLU A 26 -24.39 -2.07 -14.18
N GLY A 27 -25.19 -1.94 -15.25
CA GLY A 27 -25.37 -0.71 -16.00
C GLY A 27 -24.45 -0.55 -17.23
N PRO A 28 -24.54 0.58 -17.94
CA PRO A 28 -23.84 0.79 -19.22
C PRO A 28 -22.31 0.65 -19.13
N GLU A 29 -21.76 0.84 -17.94
CA GLU A 29 -20.33 0.77 -17.66
C GLU A 29 -19.83 -0.62 -17.25
N ALA A 30 -20.74 -1.55 -16.95
CA ALA A 30 -20.44 -2.93 -16.56
C ALA A 30 -20.13 -3.80 -17.81
N LYS A 31 -19.01 -3.50 -18.46
CA LYS A 31 -18.54 -4.22 -19.66
C LYS A 31 -17.99 -5.63 -19.37
N ASN A 32 -17.91 -6.03 -18.10
CA ASN A 32 -17.42 -7.32 -17.66
C ASN A 32 -18.46 -7.97 -16.72
N PRO A 33 -18.82 -9.25 -16.90
CA PRO A 33 -19.76 -9.96 -16.00
C PRO A 33 -19.33 -10.02 -14.53
N ARG A 34 -18.05 -9.80 -14.24
CA ARG A 34 -17.48 -9.72 -12.88
C ARG A 34 -17.41 -8.29 -12.33
N GLY A 35 -18.04 -7.35 -13.02
CA GLY A 35 -17.99 -5.92 -12.74
C GLY A 35 -16.69 -5.24 -13.21
N VAL A 36 -16.70 -3.92 -13.13
CA VAL A 36 -15.59 -3.04 -13.55
C VAL A 36 -15.20 -2.14 -12.38
N LEU A 37 -13.90 -2.07 -12.08
CA LEU A 37 -13.34 -1.08 -11.16
C LEU A 37 -12.97 0.19 -11.92
N LYS A 38 -13.33 1.35 -11.38
CA LYS A 38 -13.01 2.66 -11.95
C LYS A 38 -12.44 3.60 -10.89
N LEU A 39 -11.38 4.31 -11.26
CA LEU A 39 -10.89 5.43 -10.46
C LEU A 39 -11.86 6.61 -10.55
N ALA A 40 -12.09 7.25 -9.41
CA ALA A 40 -12.91 8.45 -9.25
C ALA A 40 -12.11 9.55 -8.52
N ASP A 41 -12.66 10.76 -8.45
CA ASP A 41 -12.06 11.90 -7.72
C ASP A 41 -10.66 12.33 -8.20
N PHE A 42 -10.52 12.45 -9.52
CA PHE A 42 -9.33 13.02 -10.15
C PHE A 42 -9.14 14.50 -9.73
N GLY A 43 -8.07 14.79 -8.98
CA GLY A 43 -7.53 16.15 -8.87
C GLY A 43 -8.09 17.05 -7.75
N LEU A 44 -8.98 16.57 -6.87
CA LEU A 44 -9.32 17.33 -5.64
C LEU A 44 -8.18 17.30 -4.60
N GLY A 45 -7.26 16.34 -4.68
CA GLY A 45 -6.06 16.26 -3.85
C GLY A 45 -5.02 17.38 -4.07
N ARG A 46 -5.12 18.14 -5.18
CA ARG A 46 -4.24 19.30 -5.44
C ARG A 46 -4.41 20.42 -4.40
N PHE A 47 -5.58 20.54 -3.79
CA PHE A 47 -5.91 21.62 -2.85
C PHE A 47 -5.70 21.22 -1.37
N HIS A 48 -5.87 19.95 -1.04
CA HIS A 48 -5.85 19.52 0.36
C HIS A 48 -4.44 19.36 0.95
N GLY A 49 -3.42 19.01 0.15
CA GLY A 49 -2.06 18.75 0.67
C GLY A 49 -1.23 20.01 1.00
N ARG A 50 -1.49 21.15 0.35
CA ARG A 50 -0.76 22.42 0.61
C ARG A 50 -1.45 23.32 1.64
N ASP A 51 -2.79 23.30 1.68
CA ASP A 51 -3.58 24.26 2.45
C ASP A 51 -4.28 23.68 3.68
N SER A 52 -4.15 22.37 3.97
CA SER A 52 -4.60 21.78 5.25
C SER A 52 -3.63 22.15 6.40
N LYS A 53 -3.38 23.45 6.58
CA LYS A 53 -2.69 24.05 7.72
C LYS A 53 -3.63 24.37 8.90
N SER A 54 -4.92 24.04 8.83
CA SER A 54 -5.79 24.14 10.01
C SER A 54 -5.64 22.87 10.84
N GLY A 55 -4.77 22.92 11.86
CA GLY A 55 -4.57 21.89 12.89
C GLY A 55 -5.78 21.65 13.80
N ILE A 56 -6.99 21.63 13.25
CA ILE A 56 -8.22 21.31 13.96
C ILE A 56 -8.93 20.25 13.12
N ARG A 57 -8.69 18.99 13.46
CA ARG A 57 -9.50 17.87 12.97
C ARG A 57 -10.71 17.75 13.90
N PRO A 58 -11.95 17.67 13.38
CA PRO A 58 -13.11 17.33 14.19
C PRO A 58 -12.83 16.01 14.90
N SER A 59 -13.00 15.99 16.23
CA SER A 59 -12.81 14.81 17.07
C SER A 59 -13.64 13.64 16.53
N GLY A 60 -13.00 12.64 15.92
CA GLY A 60 -13.65 11.41 15.48
C GLY A 60 -13.29 10.92 14.07
N ILE A 61 -12.70 11.75 13.21
CA ILE A 61 -12.31 11.31 11.85
C ILE A 61 -10.79 11.09 11.79
N ARG A 62 -10.38 9.82 11.88
CA ARG A 62 -9.00 9.36 11.65
C ARG A 62 -8.65 9.40 10.15
N SER A 63 -8.73 10.56 9.49
CA SER A 63 -8.24 10.69 8.10
C SER A 63 -6.71 10.85 8.12
N SER A 64 -6.00 9.78 8.49
CA SER A 64 -4.55 9.69 8.26
C SER A 64 -4.32 9.69 6.74
N PRO A 65 -3.33 10.43 6.19
CA PRO A 65 -3.01 10.36 4.78
C PRO A 65 -2.23 9.05 4.49
N THR A 66 -2.86 7.90 4.77
CA THR A 66 -2.24 6.56 4.80
C THR A 66 -1.53 6.21 3.49
N TYR A 67 -2.08 6.65 2.36
CA TYR A 67 -1.60 6.39 1.00
C TYR A 67 -0.69 7.50 0.45
N GLU A 68 -0.38 8.53 1.25
CA GLU A 68 0.51 9.63 0.86
C GLU A 68 1.98 9.18 0.95
N PRO A 69 2.82 9.55 -0.03
CA PRO A 69 4.22 9.14 -0.07
C PRO A 69 5.12 10.00 0.83
N PRO A 70 6.34 9.52 1.18
CA PRO A 70 7.25 10.21 2.10
C PRO A 70 7.67 11.61 1.66
N GLU A 71 7.79 11.87 0.35
CA GLU A 71 8.17 13.19 -0.18
C GLU A 71 7.25 14.33 0.29
N CYS A 72 5.98 14.04 0.60
CA CYS A 72 5.04 15.04 1.11
C CYS A 72 5.41 15.50 2.52
N LYS A 73 5.69 14.55 3.44
CA LYS A 73 6.15 14.86 4.80
C LYS A 73 7.58 15.44 4.81
N LEU A 74 8.43 15.01 3.86
CA LEU A 74 9.79 15.52 3.67
C LEU A 74 9.86 16.86 2.93
N ARG A 75 8.73 17.41 2.47
CA ARG A 75 8.64 18.65 1.67
C ARG A 75 9.52 18.63 0.40
N ARG A 76 9.68 17.46 -0.21
CA ARG A 76 10.38 17.27 -1.49
C ARG A 76 9.41 17.51 -2.66
N PRO A 77 9.91 17.75 -3.89
CA PRO A 77 9.05 17.91 -5.07
C PRO A 77 8.16 16.69 -5.30
N VAL A 78 6.87 16.93 -5.57
CA VAL A 78 5.89 15.88 -5.86
C VAL A 78 5.74 15.73 -7.37
N SER A 79 5.85 14.50 -7.87
CA SER A 79 5.72 14.15 -9.29
C SER A 79 4.59 13.14 -9.53
N ARG A 80 4.51 12.57 -10.74
CA ARG A 80 3.61 11.43 -11.05
C ARG A 80 3.94 10.17 -10.24
N ALA A 81 5.17 10.06 -9.71
CA ALA A 81 5.57 8.96 -8.83
C ALA A 81 4.78 8.91 -7.52
N TYR A 82 4.06 9.98 -7.17
CA TYR A 82 3.08 10.00 -6.07
C TYR A 82 2.05 8.89 -6.25
N ASP A 83 1.43 8.81 -7.43
CA ASP A 83 0.37 7.85 -7.70
C ASP A 83 0.88 6.42 -7.73
N ILE A 84 2.16 6.21 -8.04
CA ILE A 84 2.82 4.89 -8.04
C ILE A 84 2.95 4.36 -6.61
N TRP A 85 3.35 5.22 -5.67
CA TRP A 85 3.36 4.87 -4.25
C TRP A 85 1.97 4.53 -3.73
N SER A 86 0.99 5.42 -3.96
CA SER A 86 -0.39 5.20 -3.53
C SER A 86 -0.98 3.92 -4.12
N CYS A 87 -0.69 3.63 -5.40
CA CYS A 87 -1.01 2.34 -6.03
C CYS A 87 -0.37 1.16 -5.28
N GLY A 88 0.92 1.27 -4.90
CA GLY A 88 1.62 0.23 -4.16
C GLY A 88 0.95 -0.10 -2.82
N CYS A 89 0.53 0.92 -2.08
CA CYS A 89 -0.23 0.77 -0.84
C CYS A 89 -1.56 0.03 -1.08
N VAL A 90 -2.36 0.47 -2.06
CA VAL A 90 -3.66 -0.14 -2.40
C VAL A 90 -3.50 -1.58 -2.85
N TRP A 91 -2.52 -1.89 -3.69
CA TRP A 91 -2.28 -3.26 -4.16
C TRP A 91 -1.85 -4.19 -3.02
N LEU A 92 -1.05 -3.70 -2.07
CA LEU A 92 -0.67 -4.48 -0.90
C LEU A 92 -1.86 -4.78 0.01
N GLU A 93 -2.75 -3.81 0.22
CA GLU A 93 -4.01 -4.05 0.92
C GLU A 93 -4.92 -5.02 0.16
N PHE A 94 -5.03 -4.89 -1.16
CA PHE A 94 -5.82 -5.81 -1.97
C PHE A 94 -5.33 -7.26 -1.86
N ILE A 95 -4.02 -7.48 -1.92
CA ILE A 95 -3.42 -8.81 -1.72
C ILE A 95 -3.63 -9.30 -0.28
N THR A 96 -3.54 -8.40 0.70
CA THR A 96 -3.82 -8.71 2.10
C THR A 96 -5.25 -9.20 2.27
N TRP A 97 -6.24 -8.48 1.73
CA TRP A 97 -7.64 -8.90 1.75
C TRP A 97 -7.85 -10.23 1.03
N LEU A 98 -7.21 -10.44 -0.12
CA LEU A 98 -7.32 -11.68 -0.88
C LEU A 98 -6.85 -12.91 -0.07
N LEU A 99 -5.74 -12.75 0.67
CA LEU A 99 -5.11 -13.85 1.43
C LEU A 99 -5.62 -13.99 2.86
N LYS A 100 -5.99 -12.91 3.54
CA LYS A 100 -6.33 -12.90 4.98
C LYS A 100 -7.76 -12.39 5.27
N GLY A 101 -8.51 -11.99 4.24
CA GLY A 101 -9.87 -11.47 4.39
C GLY A 101 -9.91 -10.06 4.98
N SER A 102 -11.11 -9.60 5.33
CA SER A 102 -11.33 -8.25 5.88
C SER A 102 -10.54 -8.00 7.17
N ALA A 103 -10.49 -8.98 8.07
CA ALA A 103 -9.73 -8.86 9.32
C ALA A 103 -8.23 -8.64 9.06
N GLY A 104 -7.70 -9.17 7.96
CA GLY A 104 -6.32 -8.95 7.56
C GLY A 104 -6.00 -7.49 7.23
N ILE A 105 -6.98 -6.69 6.80
CA ILE A 105 -6.78 -5.25 6.55
C ILE A 105 -6.60 -4.50 7.87
N ASP A 106 -7.47 -4.78 8.85
CA ASP A 106 -7.38 -4.18 10.19
C ASP A 106 -6.07 -4.58 10.88
N ASP A 107 -5.73 -5.87 10.83
CA ASP A 107 -4.46 -6.39 11.36
C ASP A 107 -3.27 -5.72 10.67
N PHE A 108 -3.32 -5.57 9.34
CA PHE A 108 -2.23 -4.94 8.61
C PHE A 108 -2.07 -3.49 9.07
N ALA A 109 -3.17 -2.76 9.24
CA ALA A 109 -3.15 -1.41 9.76
C ALA A 109 -2.47 -1.33 11.12
N ASP A 110 -2.85 -2.19 12.06
CA ASP A 110 -2.23 -2.28 13.38
C ASP A 110 -0.74 -2.63 13.32
N TRP A 111 -0.33 -3.51 12.40
CA TRP A 111 1.07 -3.91 12.23
C TRP A 111 1.94 -2.79 11.67
N ARG A 112 1.39 -1.97 10.78
CA ARG A 112 2.10 -0.82 10.20
C ARG A 112 1.93 0.45 11.03
N SER A 113 1.01 0.51 12.00
CA SER A 113 0.86 1.66 12.89
C SER A 113 2.11 1.98 13.72
N ASN A 114 2.37 3.27 13.88
CA ASN A 114 3.38 3.77 14.80
C ASN A 114 2.68 4.19 16.09
N ASN A 115 2.70 3.33 17.10
CA ASN A 115 2.24 3.65 18.45
C ASN A 115 3.23 4.62 19.09
N ALA A 116 3.15 5.87 18.66
CA ALA A 116 4.09 6.86 19.07
C ALA A 116 3.74 7.38 20.47
N GLY A 117 4.75 7.87 21.20
CA GLY A 117 4.58 8.34 22.57
C GLY A 117 3.58 9.50 22.70
N PRO A 118 3.27 9.96 23.93
CA PRO A 118 2.17 10.88 24.23
C PRO A 118 2.12 12.22 23.46
N ASN A 119 3.17 12.58 22.70
CA ASN A 119 3.28 13.83 21.93
C ASN A 119 3.33 13.61 20.41
N GLU A 120 3.00 12.41 19.93
CA GLU A 120 2.98 12.07 18.51
C GLU A 120 1.58 11.68 18.05
N ILE A 121 1.24 12.08 16.83
CA ILE A 121 -0.03 11.70 16.21
C ILE A 121 0.11 10.23 15.78
N ASP A 122 -0.76 9.38 16.32
CA ASP A 122 -0.92 8.01 15.85
C ASP A 122 -1.22 8.03 14.34
N ASP A 123 -0.37 7.36 13.57
CA ASP A 123 -0.54 7.23 12.13
C ASP A 123 -0.17 5.83 11.68
N ASP A 124 -0.77 5.46 10.56
CA ASP A 124 -0.74 4.11 10.03
C ASP A 124 -0.01 4.06 8.67
N ASN A 125 0.87 5.03 8.43
CA ASN A 125 1.64 5.15 7.19
C ASN A 125 2.51 3.92 6.89
N PHE A 126 2.85 3.74 5.63
CA PHE A 126 3.76 2.67 5.17
C PHE A 126 5.25 2.97 5.44
N PHE A 127 5.58 4.20 5.83
CA PHE A 127 6.95 4.67 6.10
C PHE A 127 7.09 5.34 7.48
N THR A 128 8.32 5.49 7.94
CA THR A 128 8.67 6.31 9.11
C THR A 128 9.76 7.31 8.73
N ILE A 129 9.80 8.44 9.42
CA ILE A 129 10.88 9.43 9.32
C ILE A 129 11.54 9.46 10.71
N PRO A 130 12.75 8.91 10.88
CA PRO A 130 13.44 8.91 12.16
C PRO A 130 13.65 10.33 12.70
N ARG A 131 13.44 10.52 14.00
CA ARG A 131 13.55 11.83 14.69
C ARG A 131 15.00 12.30 14.91
N GLU A 132 15.99 11.47 14.64
CA GLU A 132 17.39 11.76 14.95
C GLU A 132 18.26 11.88 13.68
N SER A 133 18.52 13.12 13.27
CA SER A 133 19.86 13.65 12.99
C SER A 133 19.73 15.01 12.31
N ASN A 134 20.63 15.92 12.65
CA ASN A 134 20.70 17.30 12.17
C ASN A 134 21.11 17.42 10.68
N SER A 135 20.77 16.43 9.86
CA SER A 135 21.06 16.31 8.44
C SER A 135 19.92 15.50 7.81
N SER A 136 19.12 16.14 6.93
CA SER A 136 18.14 15.50 6.03
C SER A 136 17.57 14.15 6.49
N SER A 137 16.58 14.16 7.40
CA SER A 137 15.91 12.93 7.84
C SER A 137 15.44 12.11 6.64
N GLU A 138 16.02 10.93 6.46
CA GLU A 138 15.67 10.03 5.38
C GLU A 138 14.54 9.12 5.83
N ALA A 139 13.47 9.03 5.04
CA ALA A 139 12.37 8.13 5.35
C ALA A 139 12.80 6.67 5.13
N THR A 140 12.16 5.73 5.82
CA THR A 140 12.34 4.30 5.60
C THR A 140 10.99 3.58 5.60
N ILE A 141 10.88 2.48 4.87
CA ILE A 141 9.69 1.62 4.94
C ILE A 141 9.57 1.04 6.36
N ARG A 142 8.36 1.05 6.92
CA ARG A 142 8.15 0.51 8.27
C ARG A 142 8.45 -0.99 8.31
N ALA A 143 9.12 -1.42 9.38
CA ALA A 143 9.38 -2.83 9.63
C ALA A 143 8.07 -3.66 9.70
N GLY A 144 6.96 -3.05 10.14
CA GLY A 144 5.63 -3.66 10.10
C GLY A 144 5.17 -4.05 8.69
N VAL A 145 5.41 -3.18 7.70
CA VAL A 145 5.10 -3.44 6.28
C VAL A 145 5.95 -4.59 5.75
N ILE A 146 7.26 -4.56 6.01
CA ILE A 146 8.20 -5.59 5.55
C ILE A 146 7.81 -6.97 6.11
N ARG A 147 7.58 -7.06 7.43
CA ARG A 147 7.15 -8.30 8.08
C ARG A 147 5.78 -8.77 7.63
N TRP A 148 4.89 -7.85 7.27
CA TRP A 148 3.58 -8.21 6.74
C TRP A 148 3.72 -8.86 5.36
N VAL A 149 4.51 -8.27 4.47
CA VAL A 149 4.79 -8.86 3.14
C VAL A 149 5.45 -10.23 3.27
N GLU A 150 6.38 -10.40 4.20
CA GLU A 150 6.98 -11.70 4.51
C GLU A 150 5.91 -12.75 4.87
N GLN A 151 4.95 -12.41 5.75
CA GLN A 151 3.83 -13.29 6.07
C GLN A 151 2.93 -13.60 4.87
N LEU A 152 2.70 -12.64 3.98
CA LEU A 152 1.92 -12.86 2.75
C LEU A 152 2.64 -13.80 1.79
N LEU A 153 3.97 -13.68 1.66
CA LEU A 153 4.80 -14.56 0.84
C LEU A 153 4.81 -16.01 1.36
N GLN A 154 4.73 -16.19 2.68
CA GLN A 154 4.69 -17.50 3.35
C GLN A 154 3.26 -18.08 3.46
N HIS A 155 2.23 -17.31 3.09
CA HIS A 155 0.84 -17.71 3.27
C HIS A 155 0.49 -18.95 2.41
N GLU A 156 -0.26 -19.90 2.96
CA GLU A 156 -0.60 -21.17 2.28
C GLU A 156 -1.32 -20.97 0.92
N ARG A 157 -2.04 -19.86 0.76
CA ARG A 157 -2.73 -19.48 -0.49
C ARG A 157 -1.91 -18.57 -1.42
N CYS A 158 -0.66 -18.25 -1.06
CA CYS A 158 0.23 -17.46 -1.89
C CYS A 158 0.56 -18.25 -3.17
N SER A 159 0.15 -17.73 -4.33
CA SER A 159 0.48 -18.31 -5.63
C SER A 159 1.69 -17.60 -6.25
N ARG A 160 2.18 -18.13 -7.38
CA ARG A 160 3.28 -17.48 -8.12
C ARG A 160 2.92 -16.06 -8.59
N LEU A 161 1.67 -15.82 -9.00
CA LEU A 161 1.18 -14.48 -9.32
C LEU A 161 1.24 -13.55 -8.10
N ILE A 162 0.77 -14.01 -6.94
CA ILE A 162 0.79 -13.19 -5.72
C ILE A 162 2.23 -12.88 -5.30
N CYS A 163 3.12 -13.88 -5.37
CA CYS A 163 4.53 -13.69 -5.12
C CYS A 163 5.14 -12.62 -6.05
N ASP A 164 4.89 -12.70 -7.37
CA ASP A 164 5.40 -11.72 -8.34
C ASP A 164 4.84 -10.31 -8.11
N LEU A 165 3.54 -10.19 -7.79
CA LEU A 165 2.92 -8.91 -7.43
C LEU A 165 3.56 -8.31 -6.16
N LEU A 166 3.78 -9.11 -5.11
CA LEU A 166 4.45 -8.64 -3.89
C LEU A 166 5.90 -8.21 -4.17
N LYS A 167 6.62 -8.90 -5.08
CA LYS A 167 7.96 -8.46 -5.51
C LYS A 167 7.89 -7.10 -6.20
N LEU A 168 7.00 -6.94 -7.17
CA LEU A 168 6.81 -5.72 -7.94
C LEU A 168 6.47 -4.54 -7.02
N ILE A 169 5.54 -4.75 -6.09
CA ILE A 169 5.14 -3.72 -5.12
C ILE A 169 6.34 -3.23 -4.31
N MET A 170 7.09 -4.14 -3.68
CA MET A 170 8.19 -3.78 -2.80
C MET A 170 9.42 -3.25 -3.53
N LYS A 171 9.65 -3.72 -4.77
CA LYS A 171 10.83 -3.38 -5.55
C LYS A 171 10.66 -2.09 -6.33
N ASP A 172 9.47 -1.83 -6.85
CA ASP A 172 9.29 -0.84 -7.91
C ASP A 172 8.22 0.22 -7.57
N LEU A 173 7.30 -0.04 -6.63
CA LEU A 173 6.22 0.90 -6.25
C LEU A 173 6.45 1.57 -4.89
N LEU A 174 6.72 0.78 -3.85
CA LEU A 174 6.92 1.24 -2.47
C LEU A 174 8.39 1.56 -2.18
N LEU A 175 8.97 2.46 -2.98
CA LEU A 175 10.32 2.98 -2.79
C LEU A 175 10.29 4.37 -2.15
N ILE A 176 11.21 4.63 -1.22
CA ILE A 176 11.33 5.95 -0.58
C ILE A 176 11.78 7.00 -1.58
N ASP A 177 12.74 6.67 -2.44
CA ASP A 177 13.15 7.52 -3.55
C ASP A 177 12.07 7.51 -4.64
N ALA A 178 11.45 8.67 -4.87
CA ALA A 178 10.41 8.85 -5.86
C ALA A 178 10.93 8.70 -7.30
N ASP A 179 12.21 9.04 -7.55
CA ASP A 179 12.80 8.96 -8.89
C ASP A 179 13.18 7.53 -9.29
N ALA A 180 13.34 6.65 -8.29
CA ALA A 180 13.57 5.22 -8.50
C ALA A 180 12.29 4.42 -8.75
N ARG A 181 11.10 4.99 -8.51
CA ARG A 181 9.82 4.31 -8.73
C ARG A 181 9.55 4.08 -10.21
N VAL A 182 8.97 2.94 -10.53
CA VAL A 182 8.57 2.57 -11.91
C VAL A 182 7.61 3.60 -12.51
N LYS A 183 7.72 3.85 -13.81
CA LYS A 183 6.75 4.72 -14.49
C LYS A 183 5.42 4.01 -14.67
N ALA A 184 4.32 4.76 -14.69
CA ALA A 184 2.98 4.20 -14.90
C ALA A 184 2.86 3.33 -16.16
N SER A 185 3.57 3.69 -17.25
CA SER A 185 3.60 2.92 -18.49
C SER A 185 4.30 1.56 -18.33
N GLU A 186 5.40 1.53 -17.58
CA GLU A 186 6.18 0.32 -17.31
C GLU A 186 5.42 -0.59 -16.34
N PHE A 187 4.83 -0.01 -15.29
CA PHE A 187 3.93 -0.72 -14.38
C PHE A 187 2.75 -1.37 -15.15
N HIS A 188 2.12 -0.62 -16.06
CA HIS A 188 1.06 -1.16 -16.91
C HIS A 188 1.53 -2.34 -17.76
N GLN A 189 2.73 -2.27 -18.33
CA GLN A 189 3.31 -3.36 -19.13
C GLN A 189 3.54 -4.62 -18.29
N GLU A 190 4.11 -4.48 -17.09
CA GLU A 190 4.32 -5.60 -16.17
C GLU A 190 2.99 -6.25 -15.74
N MET A 191 1.99 -5.43 -15.38
CA MET A 191 0.66 -5.93 -15.02
C MET A 191 -0.02 -6.65 -16.19
N LYS A 192 0.15 -6.15 -17.42
CA LYS A 192 -0.33 -6.82 -18.64
C LYS A 192 0.38 -8.15 -18.87
N HIS A 193 1.69 -8.21 -18.62
CA HIS A 193 2.47 -9.44 -18.71
C HIS A 193 1.99 -10.48 -17.69
N TYR A 194 1.78 -10.11 -16.43
CA TYR A 194 1.25 -11.00 -15.39
C TYR A 194 -0.16 -11.48 -15.73
N HIS A 195 -1.01 -10.59 -16.24
CA HIS A 195 -2.35 -10.95 -16.68
C HIS A 195 -2.31 -11.99 -17.81
N GLN A 196 -1.45 -11.80 -18.81
CA GLN A 196 -1.30 -12.75 -19.92
C GLN A 196 -0.82 -14.13 -19.42
N LYS A 197 0.23 -14.17 -18.59
CA LYS A 197 0.71 -15.42 -17.96
C LYS A 197 -0.39 -16.14 -17.20
N ALA A 198 -1.22 -15.39 -16.47
CA ALA A 198 -2.31 -15.95 -15.69
C ALA A 198 -3.46 -16.50 -16.55
N ARG A 199 -3.67 -15.94 -17.75
CA ARG A 199 -4.63 -16.48 -18.73
C ARG A 199 -4.13 -17.75 -19.41
N GLU A 200 -2.84 -17.84 -19.67
CA GLU A 200 -2.22 -18.99 -20.33
C GLU A 200 -1.97 -20.16 -19.37
N ASN A 201 -1.73 -19.86 -18.09
CA ASN A 201 -1.39 -20.86 -17.09
C ASN A 201 -2.19 -20.62 -15.79
N SER A 202 -3.26 -21.40 -15.62
CA SER A 202 -4.08 -21.33 -14.39
C SER A 202 -3.29 -21.63 -13.12
N ASN A 203 -2.25 -22.47 -13.18
CA ASN A 203 -1.39 -22.75 -12.03
C ASN A 203 -0.58 -21.52 -11.57
N TYR A 204 -0.27 -20.59 -12.48
CA TYR A 204 0.39 -19.34 -12.09
C TYR A 204 -0.45 -18.53 -11.10
N MET A 205 -1.78 -18.53 -11.30
CA MET A 205 -2.74 -17.84 -10.45
C MET A 205 -3.19 -18.67 -9.24
N LEU A 206 -3.44 -19.98 -9.43
CA LEU A 206 -4.20 -20.80 -8.49
C LEU A 206 -3.35 -21.81 -7.70
N LYS A 207 -2.17 -22.20 -8.20
CA LYS A 207 -1.34 -23.18 -7.49
C LYS A 207 -0.63 -22.48 -6.34
N SER A 208 -0.85 -23.00 -5.13
CA SER A 208 -0.10 -22.63 -3.94
C SER A 208 1.41 -22.80 -4.15
N ALA A 209 2.16 -21.77 -3.80
CA ALA A 209 3.61 -21.68 -3.90
C ALA A 209 4.18 -20.73 -2.83
N PRO A 210 3.90 -20.95 -1.52
CA PRO A 210 4.48 -20.16 -0.44
C PRO A 210 6.01 -20.26 -0.47
N LEU A 211 6.67 -19.16 -0.13
CA LEU A 211 8.11 -19.16 0.09
C LEU A 211 8.43 -19.68 1.49
N SER A 212 9.60 -20.30 1.66
CA SER A 212 10.11 -20.58 3.01
C SER A 212 10.48 -19.27 3.73
N PRO A 213 10.64 -19.30 5.06
CA PRO A 213 11.18 -18.15 5.81
C PRO A 213 12.52 -17.64 5.24
N GLU A 214 13.43 -18.56 4.88
CA GLU A 214 14.74 -18.21 4.33
C GLU A 214 14.62 -17.55 2.95
N ASP A 215 13.77 -18.09 2.07
CA ASP A 215 13.56 -17.58 0.72
C ASP A 215 12.88 -16.21 0.71
N SER A 216 11.85 -16.03 1.55
CA SER A 216 11.13 -14.76 1.68
C SER A 216 12.01 -13.66 2.27
N ASN A 217 12.77 -13.95 3.32
CA ASN A 217 13.73 -13.00 3.90
C ASN A 217 14.85 -12.65 2.90
N THR A 218 15.42 -13.65 2.23
CA THR A 218 16.45 -13.43 1.20
C THR A 218 15.95 -12.53 0.07
N MET A 219 14.72 -12.74 -0.38
CA MET A 219 14.09 -11.92 -1.40
C MET A 219 13.95 -10.46 -0.95
N LEU A 220 13.39 -10.21 0.24
CA LEU A 220 13.17 -8.86 0.75
C LEU A 220 14.49 -8.14 1.05
N LEU A 221 15.48 -8.83 1.61
CA LEU A 221 16.80 -8.25 1.83
C LEU A 221 17.49 -7.82 0.53
N LYS A 222 17.33 -8.58 -0.56
CA LYS A 222 17.87 -8.19 -1.87
C LYS A 222 17.20 -6.94 -2.41
N ILE A 223 15.88 -6.82 -2.23
CA ILE A 223 15.11 -5.65 -2.65
C ILE A 223 15.56 -4.40 -1.87
N LEU A 224 15.60 -4.48 -0.54
CA LEU A 224 15.96 -3.35 0.32
C LEU A 224 17.41 -2.89 0.14
N ARG A 225 18.36 -3.81 -0.14
CA ARG A 225 19.75 -3.42 -0.43
C ARG A 225 19.89 -2.70 -1.77
N HIS A 226 19.09 -3.06 -2.77
CA HIS A 226 19.12 -2.41 -4.07
C HIS A 226 18.60 -0.96 -3.97
N GLU A 227 17.63 -0.70 -3.10
CA GLU A 227 17.18 0.66 -2.78
C GLU A 227 18.33 1.51 -2.20
N GLN A 228 19.12 0.97 -1.26
CA GLN A 228 20.22 1.68 -0.62
C GLN A 228 21.42 1.93 -1.56
N SER A 229 21.65 1.08 -2.55
CA SER A 229 22.77 1.23 -3.49
C SER A 229 22.50 2.26 -4.60
N GLY A 230 21.25 2.70 -4.78
CA GLY A 230 20.86 3.76 -5.72
C GLY A 230 20.98 5.18 -5.14
N SER A 231 21.08 5.31 -3.83
CA SER A 231 21.32 6.58 -3.13
C SER A 231 22.81 6.73 -2.80
N GLN A 232 23.41 7.89 -3.07
CA GLN A 232 24.80 8.12 -2.67
C GLN A 232 24.95 8.12 -1.14
N ILE A 233 25.52 7.01 -0.63
CA ILE A 233 26.36 6.80 0.56
C ILE A 233 25.82 7.28 1.93
N ILE A 234 25.40 6.34 2.80
CA ILE A 234 26.08 5.88 4.06
C ILE A 234 25.63 4.43 4.34
N PRO A 235 26.51 3.48 4.73
CA PRO A 235 26.10 2.13 5.11
C PRO A 235 25.30 2.14 6.42
N ILE A 236 24.10 1.57 6.43
CA ILE A 236 23.39 1.25 7.67
C ILE A 236 23.91 -0.12 8.15
N ASP A 237 24.43 -0.16 9.38
CA ASP A 237 24.91 -1.40 10.02
C ASP A 237 23.82 -2.48 10.01
N PRO A 238 24.08 -3.68 9.46
CA PRO A 238 23.10 -4.75 9.32
C PRO A 238 22.68 -5.40 10.65
N VAL A 239 23.12 -4.88 11.80
CA VAL A 239 22.99 -5.54 13.12
C VAL A 239 21.68 -5.21 13.85
N ARG A 240 20.84 -4.29 13.34
CA ARG A 240 19.63 -3.84 14.08
C ARG A 240 18.27 -4.17 13.48
N VAL A 241 18.21 -5.06 12.49
CA VAL A 241 16.93 -5.72 12.13
C VAL A 241 16.86 -7.03 12.89
N ASP A 242 16.41 -6.96 14.14
CA ASP A 242 16.11 -8.16 14.90
C ASP A 242 14.83 -8.78 14.34
N PHE A 243 14.99 -9.86 13.57
CA PHE A 243 13.90 -10.63 12.98
C PHE A 243 13.17 -11.52 14.00
N SER A 244 13.56 -11.49 15.28
CA SER A 244 13.01 -12.33 16.34
C SER A 244 12.06 -11.58 17.29
N VAL A 245 10.93 -11.08 16.78
CA VAL A 245 9.82 -10.66 17.65
C VAL A 245 8.52 -11.33 17.21
N SER A 246 8.40 -12.61 17.53
CA SER A 246 7.10 -13.28 17.63
C SER A 246 6.38 -12.72 18.85
N ARG A 247 5.45 -11.77 18.67
CA ARG A 247 4.51 -11.43 19.74
C ARG A 247 3.51 -12.58 19.89
N ASN A 248 3.80 -13.50 20.80
CA ASN A 248 2.76 -14.27 21.47
C ASN A 248 1.88 -13.27 22.23
N ARG A 249 0.64 -13.07 21.77
CA ARG A 249 -0.41 -12.46 22.59
C ARG A 249 -1.52 -13.47 22.80
N ASP A 250 -1.62 -13.82 24.07
CA ASP A 250 -2.63 -14.63 24.71
C ASP A 250 -4.05 -14.21 24.29
N LEU A 251 -4.80 -15.15 23.72
CA LEU A 251 -6.19 -14.98 23.27
C LEU A 251 -7.13 -14.97 24.48
N SER A 252 -7.15 -13.86 25.23
CA SER A 252 -8.26 -13.58 26.13
C SER A 252 -9.42 -12.98 25.30
N LEU A 253 -10.39 -13.84 24.98
CA LEU A 253 -11.66 -13.48 24.34
C LEU A 253 -12.36 -12.37 25.13
N LYS A 254 -12.45 -11.17 24.55
CA LYS A 254 -13.43 -10.17 24.99
C LYS A 254 -14.81 -10.55 24.45
N PRO A 255 -15.90 -10.38 25.23
CA PRO A 255 -17.22 -10.87 24.85
C PRO A 255 -17.77 -10.11 23.63
N LYS A 256 -18.30 -10.88 22.67
CA LYS A 256 -18.97 -10.40 21.46
C LYS A 256 -20.20 -9.56 21.86
N LYS A 257 -20.25 -8.29 21.45
CA LYS A 257 -21.50 -7.54 21.41
C LYS A 257 -22.25 -7.95 20.14
N ASN A 258 -23.39 -8.62 20.33
CA ASN A 258 -24.32 -8.91 19.23
C ASN A 258 -24.97 -7.60 18.79
N VAL A 259 -24.77 -7.22 17.53
CA VAL A 259 -25.52 -6.15 16.87
C VAL A 259 -26.64 -6.81 16.07
N THR A 260 -27.87 -6.68 16.55
CA THR A 260 -29.09 -7.06 15.83
C THR A 260 -29.48 -5.92 14.90
N TRP A 261 -29.58 -6.20 13.59
CA TRP A 261 -30.09 -5.26 12.60
C TRP A 261 -31.63 -5.25 12.62
N PRO A 262 -32.31 -4.10 12.44
CA PRO A 262 -33.76 -4.02 12.34
C PRO A 262 -34.29 -4.72 11.08
N SER A 263 -35.40 -5.44 11.22
CA SER A 263 -36.00 -6.32 10.21
C SER A 263 -36.75 -5.63 9.07
N ASP A 264 -36.68 -4.32 8.92
CA ASP A 264 -37.68 -3.57 8.13
C ASP A 264 -37.21 -3.11 6.74
N LEU A 265 -36.41 -3.92 6.03
CA LEU A 265 -36.09 -3.71 4.61
C LEU A 265 -36.20 -4.98 3.75
N ALA A 266 -37.13 -5.86 4.12
CA ALA A 266 -37.62 -6.90 3.23
C ALA A 266 -39.08 -6.59 2.85
N ASN A 267 -39.27 -5.71 1.87
CA ASN A 267 -40.38 -5.68 0.90
C ASN A 267 -40.34 -4.34 0.13
N GLY A 268 -39.97 -4.41 -1.15
CA GLY A 268 -39.93 -3.30 -2.09
C GLY A 268 -39.16 -3.66 -3.35
#